data_AF-A0A1Q3DYN9-F1
#
_entry.id   AF-A0A1Q3DYN9-F1
#
_cell.length_a   1.000
_cell.length_b   1.000
_cell.length_c   1.000
_cell.angle_alpha   90.00
_cell.angle_beta   90.00
_cell.angle_gamma   90.00
#
_symmetry.space_group_name_H-M   'P 1'
#
loop_
_entity.id
_entity.type
_entity.pdbx_description
1 polymer ?
#
loop_
_entity_poly.entity_id
_entity_poly.type
_entity_poly.pdbx_seq_one_letter_code
_entity_poly.pdbx_strand_id
1 'polypeptide(L)'
;MYRPAMSLSTSPPTGAVVVRAGTTTSGEFATITEALNSFPDSTSSRSLFIYPGTYTEQVDITRTGPLTIYGYTTDTTTYTSNSATITFNSPASTAGSDDASGTLRIHKDNFSMYNVNVKNTFGPGVQAIALSQYGSQVGFYGCGFYGYQDTLYANEGTQVYLKGYIEGGIDFIFGREGSAYFGGNTIGVLAEGGSITASGRETDDSGSYVFHQNTVVLGTGAPSTVAGTYYFGRPWSDFAKVIFESTTLDVAPNPALWSLWDGEADSIDNVLNADYNTTGPGASNLERASWATELTSASEAAEYSISSAVGSDWEDWVDSALLPKYTVNSTMTGSNIEVSPSAGNPTQISRLCRRLTAKDRIITLSTTARCHVVPRSEIVIAFGALELRIWPTKEFGELICSLPNYMPLSACSGYTGTRSTT
;
A
#
# COMPACT_ATOMS: atom_id res chain seq x y z
N MET A 1 2.70 -13.79 -13.96
CA MET A 1 4.12 -14.21 -14.15
C MET A 1 4.92 -13.66 -12.96
N TYR A 2 5.57 -14.48 -12.12
CA TYR A 2 6.25 -13.98 -10.90
C TYR A 2 7.46 -13.13 -11.28
N ARG A 3 7.35 -11.80 -11.16
CA ARG A 3 8.51 -10.90 -11.26
C ARG A 3 9.29 -10.99 -9.95
N PRO A 4 10.53 -11.52 -9.93
CA PRO A 4 11.33 -11.53 -8.71
C PRO A 4 11.62 -10.08 -8.29
N ALA A 5 11.58 -9.81 -6.98
CA ALA A 5 12.01 -8.53 -6.44
C ALA A 5 13.42 -8.21 -6.92
N MET A 6 13.61 -7.04 -7.54
CA MET A 6 14.93 -6.58 -7.94
C MET A 6 15.78 -6.42 -6.67
N SER A 7 16.84 -7.20 -6.50
CA SER A 7 17.56 -7.29 -5.22
C SER A 7 18.42 -6.07 -4.89
N LEU A 8 18.87 -5.33 -5.91
CA LEU A 8 19.61 -4.06 -5.85
C LEU A 8 19.40 -3.31 -7.19
N SER A 9 19.32 -1.98 -7.16
CA SER A 9 19.23 -1.13 -8.37
C SER A 9 20.42 -0.18 -8.43
N THR A 10 21.64 -0.72 -8.35
CA THR A 10 22.89 0.08 -8.38
C THR A 10 23.54 0.15 -9.77
N SER A 11 22.95 -0.50 -10.76
CA SER A 11 23.40 -0.51 -12.16
C SER A 11 22.20 -0.60 -13.11
N PRO A 12 22.29 -0.02 -14.32
CA PRO A 12 21.22 -0.11 -15.30
C PRO A 12 20.84 -1.57 -15.61
N PRO A 13 19.53 -1.91 -15.61
CA PRO A 13 19.07 -3.17 -16.18
C PRO A 13 19.46 -3.28 -17.65
N THR A 14 19.60 -4.50 -18.16
CA THR A 14 19.94 -4.76 -19.56
C THR A 14 18.95 -4.05 -20.49
N GLY A 15 19.47 -3.17 -21.37
CA GLY A 15 18.68 -2.45 -22.36
C GLY A 15 17.99 -1.18 -21.83
N ALA A 16 18.20 -0.80 -20.56
CA ALA A 16 17.74 0.48 -20.04
C ALA A 16 18.54 1.64 -20.65
N VAL A 17 17.84 2.70 -21.04
CA VAL A 17 18.48 3.97 -21.38
C VAL A 17 18.92 4.66 -20.09
N VAL A 18 20.12 5.23 -20.11
CA VAL A 18 20.79 5.74 -18.90
C VAL A 18 20.67 7.25 -18.83
N VAL A 19 20.23 7.74 -17.68
CA VAL A 19 20.23 9.16 -17.30
C VAL A 19 21.27 9.39 -16.22
N ARG A 20 22.21 10.31 -16.45
CA ARG A 20 23.23 10.70 -15.49
C ARG A 20 23.53 12.18 -15.62
N ALA A 21 23.25 12.95 -14.56
CA ALA A 21 23.51 14.38 -14.52
C ALA A 21 24.96 14.72 -14.94
N GLY A 22 25.11 15.65 -15.88
CA GLY A 22 26.41 16.15 -16.35
C GLY A 22 27.26 15.12 -17.11
N THR A 23 26.68 14.00 -17.57
CA THR A 23 27.42 12.98 -18.31
C THR A 23 27.94 13.51 -19.65
N THR A 24 29.15 13.05 -20.02
CA THR A 24 29.72 13.20 -21.37
C THR A 24 29.90 11.84 -22.04
N THR A 25 29.37 10.78 -21.42
CA THR A 25 29.50 9.41 -21.92
C THR A 25 28.56 9.23 -23.11
N SER A 26 29.10 8.82 -24.25
CA SER A 26 28.30 8.54 -25.44
C SER A 26 27.21 7.51 -25.15
N GLY A 27 25.95 7.85 -25.45
CA GLY A 27 24.78 6.99 -25.24
C GLY A 27 24.11 7.12 -23.87
N GLU A 28 24.64 7.96 -22.97
CA GLU A 28 23.92 8.42 -21.78
C GLU A 28 23.30 9.80 -22.02
N PHE A 29 22.25 10.13 -21.28
CA PHE A 29 21.55 11.42 -21.34
C PHE A 29 21.73 12.22 -20.05
N ALA A 30 21.82 13.54 -20.17
CA ALA A 30 21.96 14.43 -19.02
C ALA A 30 20.63 14.69 -18.31
N THR A 31 19.53 14.65 -19.06
CA THR A 31 18.16 14.90 -18.57
C THR A 31 17.23 13.71 -18.83
N ILE A 32 16.15 13.63 -18.06
CA ILE A 32 15.13 12.57 -18.22
C ILE A 32 14.34 12.83 -19.49
N THR A 33 14.03 14.09 -19.78
CA THR A 33 13.32 14.51 -20.99
C THR A 33 14.09 14.12 -22.27
N GLU A 34 15.41 14.35 -22.35
CA GLU A 34 16.21 13.90 -23.51
C GLU A 34 16.20 12.38 -23.65
N ALA A 35 16.29 11.66 -22.52
CA ALA A 35 16.26 10.20 -22.52
C ALA A 35 14.91 9.65 -23.01
N LEU A 36 13.79 10.24 -22.59
CA LEU A 36 12.45 9.90 -23.07
C LEU A 36 12.31 10.18 -24.58
N ASN A 37 12.84 11.31 -25.05
CA ASN A 37 12.83 11.69 -26.47
C ASN A 37 13.71 10.79 -27.34
N SER A 38 14.65 10.06 -26.75
CA SER A 38 15.49 9.10 -27.48
C SER A 38 14.76 7.81 -27.86
N PHE A 39 13.65 7.49 -27.20
CA PHE A 39 12.89 6.30 -27.52
C PHE A 39 12.17 6.47 -28.86
N PRO A 40 12.20 5.45 -29.74
CA PRO A 40 11.37 5.47 -30.93
C PRO A 40 9.89 5.35 -30.53
N ASP A 41 9.02 6.01 -31.29
CA ASP A 41 7.57 5.86 -31.15
C ASP A 41 7.17 4.42 -31.44
N SER A 42 6.95 3.67 -30.37
CA SER A 42 6.78 2.22 -30.41
C SER A 42 5.94 1.74 -29.24
N THR A 43 5.28 0.60 -29.43
CA THR A 43 4.51 -0.09 -28.39
C THR A 43 5.37 -1.06 -27.56
N SER A 44 6.64 -1.22 -27.91
CA SER A 44 7.59 -2.07 -27.19
C SER A 44 7.90 -1.49 -25.81
N SER A 45 8.06 -2.36 -24.81
CA SER A 45 8.48 -1.96 -23.47
C SER A 45 9.83 -1.24 -23.48
N ARG A 46 9.92 -0.15 -22.72
CA ARG A 46 11.14 0.64 -22.53
C ARG A 46 11.48 0.74 -21.05
N SER A 47 12.75 0.99 -20.77
CA SER A 47 13.18 1.30 -19.41
C SER A 47 14.22 2.40 -19.36
N LEU A 48 14.15 3.19 -18.30
CA LEU A 48 15.13 4.20 -17.94
C LEU A 48 15.82 3.82 -16.63
N PHE A 49 17.10 4.10 -16.52
CA PHE A 49 17.85 4.03 -15.27
C PHE A 49 18.43 5.41 -14.95
N ILE A 50 18.12 5.94 -13.78
CA ILE A 50 18.52 7.27 -13.33
C ILE A 50 19.59 7.12 -12.24
N TYR A 51 20.82 7.54 -12.56
CA TYR A 51 21.91 7.60 -11.58
C TYR A 51 21.67 8.68 -10.50
N PRO A 52 22.37 8.59 -9.35
CA PRO A 52 22.26 9.57 -8.27
C PRO A 52 22.41 11.00 -8.78
N GLY A 53 21.54 11.90 -8.33
CA GLY A 53 21.54 13.28 -8.77
C GLY A 53 20.20 13.99 -8.51
N THR A 54 20.23 15.31 -8.65
CA THR A 54 19.03 16.16 -8.68
C THR A 54 18.83 16.68 -10.09
N TYR A 55 17.70 16.34 -10.70
CA TYR A 55 17.31 16.67 -12.07
C TYR A 55 16.24 17.76 -11.98
N THR A 56 16.62 19.00 -12.29
CA THR A 56 15.70 20.14 -12.25
C THR A 56 14.99 20.27 -13.59
N GLU A 57 13.86 19.59 -13.74
CA GLU A 57 13.08 19.53 -14.97
C GLU A 57 11.61 19.22 -14.67
N GLN A 58 10.73 19.72 -15.53
CA GLN A 58 9.32 19.35 -15.55
C GLN A 58 9.11 18.29 -16.63
N VAL A 59 8.70 17.10 -16.23
CA VAL A 59 8.68 15.92 -17.11
C VAL A 59 7.24 15.54 -17.42
N ASP A 60 6.95 15.32 -18.69
CA ASP A 60 5.66 14.82 -19.18
C ASP A 60 5.86 13.52 -19.97
N ILE A 61 5.22 12.45 -19.52
CA ILE A 61 5.40 11.11 -20.05
C ILE A 61 4.15 10.67 -20.83
N THR A 62 4.24 10.79 -22.15
CA THR A 62 3.16 10.49 -23.12
C THR A 62 3.44 9.27 -24.01
N ARG A 63 4.47 8.48 -23.70
CA ARG A 63 4.91 7.36 -24.56
C ARG A 63 3.86 6.24 -24.62
N THR A 64 3.63 5.68 -25.82
CA THR A 64 2.62 4.64 -26.06
C THR A 64 2.95 3.30 -25.40
N GLY A 65 4.17 2.76 -25.60
CA GLY A 65 4.57 1.46 -25.04
C GLY A 65 4.78 1.49 -23.53
N PRO A 66 4.77 0.33 -22.83
CA PRO A 66 5.05 0.27 -21.39
C PRO A 66 6.39 0.90 -21.04
N LEU A 67 6.46 1.61 -19.91
CA LEU A 67 7.69 2.26 -19.47
C LEU A 67 7.97 1.95 -18.01
N THR A 68 9.20 1.55 -17.71
CA THR A 68 9.69 1.44 -16.33
C THR A 68 10.86 2.38 -16.07
N ILE A 69 10.76 3.19 -15.02
CA ILE A 69 11.85 4.05 -14.54
C ILE A 69 12.44 3.44 -13.27
N TYR A 70 13.76 3.26 -13.27
CA TYR A 70 14.53 2.79 -12.13
C TYR A 70 15.43 3.91 -11.63
N GLY A 71 15.26 4.30 -10.37
CA GLY A 71 16.22 5.12 -9.66
C GLY A 71 17.37 4.27 -9.11
N TYR A 72 18.56 4.87 -9.03
CA TYR A 72 19.65 4.27 -8.29
C TYR A 72 19.29 4.16 -6.81
N THR A 73 19.42 2.95 -6.26
CA THR A 73 19.30 2.69 -4.82
C THR A 73 20.12 1.48 -4.39
N THR A 74 20.62 1.52 -3.16
CA THR A 74 21.24 0.38 -2.47
C THR A 74 20.24 -0.55 -1.80
N ASP A 75 18.96 -0.16 -1.75
CA ASP A 75 17.86 -1.00 -1.24
C ASP A 75 16.57 -0.63 -1.99
N THR A 76 16.10 -1.56 -2.82
CA THR A 76 14.88 -1.39 -3.64
C THR A 76 13.59 -1.48 -2.83
N THR A 77 13.69 -1.93 -1.57
CA THR A 77 12.52 -2.20 -0.72
C THR A 77 12.13 -1.02 0.18
N THR A 78 12.88 0.09 0.11
CA THR A 78 12.65 1.30 0.92
C THR A 78 12.88 2.57 0.09
N TYR A 79 12.17 3.65 0.44
CA TYR A 79 12.39 4.99 -0.11
C TYR A 79 13.62 5.69 0.48
N THR A 80 14.09 5.27 1.66
CA THR A 80 15.13 5.99 2.41
C THR A 80 16.51 5.98 1.73
N SER A 81 16.71 5.04 0.80
CA SER A 81 17.96 4.87 0.05
C SER A 81 17.91 5.52 -1.35
N ASN A 82 16.82 6.23 -1.67
CA ASN A 82 16.66 6.92 -2.95
C ASN A 82 17.73 8.00 -3.11
N SER A 83 18.36 8.02 -4.28
CA SER A 83 19.44 8.96 -4.59
C SER A 83 19.22 9.77 -5.87
N ALA A 84 18.17 9.45 -6.63
CA ALA A 84 17.71 10.20 -7.78
C ALA A 84 16.49 11.06 -7.38
N THR A 85 16.55 12.36 -7.65
CA THR A 85 15.47 13.31 -7.38
C THR A 85 15.12 14.09 -8.63
N ILE A 86 13.85 14.06 -9.03
CA ILE A 86 13.26 14.96 -10.03
C ILE A 86 12.66 16.13 -9.26
N THR A 87 12.96 17.36 -9.66
CA THR A 87 12.45 18.53 -8.97
C THR A 87 12.07 19.65 -9.93
N PHE A 88 10.99 20.34 -9.59
CA PHE A 88 10.61 21.58 -10.25
C PHE A 88 9.99 22.54 -9.24
N ASN A 89 9.69 23.76 -9.68
CA ASN A 89 9.01 24.77 -8.87
C ASN A 89 7.96 25.44 -9.74
N SER A 90 6.72 24.99 -9.62
CA SER A 90 5.61 25.53 -10.39
C SER A 90 4.32 25.41 -9.61
N PRO A 91 3.68 26.53 -9.23
CA PRO A 91 2.34 26.51 -8.68
C PRO A 91 1.29 26.43 -9.80
N ALA A 92 0.13 25.84 -9.51
CA ALA A 92 -0.99 25.76 -10.45
C ALA A 92 -1.45 27.13 -10.97
N SER A 93 -1.39 28.17 -10.12
CA SER A 93 -1.75 29.54 -10.48
C SER A 93 -0.89 30.13 -11.61
N THR A 94 0.35 29.67 -11.77
CA THR A 94 1.25 30.07 -12.87
C THR A 94 1.22 29.06 -14.02
N ALA A 95 1.10 27.76 -13.70
CA ALA A 95 1.07 26.70 -14.69
C ALA A 95 -0.24 26.64 -15.51
N GLY A 96 -1.34 27.14 -14.94
CA GLY A 96 -2.66 27.19 -15.57
C GLY A 96 -3.62 26.06 -15.17
N SER A 97 -3.12 25.00 -14.52
CA SER A 97 -3.91 23.92 -13.95
C SER A 97 -3.08 23.10 -12.94
N ASP A 98 -3.76 22.26 -12.16
CA ASP A 98 -3.10 21.31 -11.24
C ASP A 98 -2.17 20.37 -12.00
N ASP A 99 -2.67 19.76 -13.09
CA ASP A 99 -1.86 18.90 -13.95
C ASP A 99 -0.62 19.63 -14.48
N ALA A 100 -0.80 20.84 -15.05
CA ALA A 100 0.31 21.59 -15.63
C ALA A 100 1.35 22.02 -14.60
N SER A 101 1.03 22.03 -13.31
CA SER A 101 1.97 22.30 -12.23
C SER A 101 2.82 21.09 -11.83
N GLY A 102 2.41 19.89 -12.25
CA GLY A 102 3.06 18.62 -11.93
C GLY A 102 4.54 18.62 -12.31
N THR A 103 5.42 18.34 -11.35
CA THR A 103 6.85 18.13 -11.61
C THR A 103 7.07 16.91 -12.51
N LEU A 104 6.37 15.81 -12.21
CA LEU A 104 6.29 14.63 -13.06
C LEU A 104 4.82 14.39 -13.43
N ARG A 105 4.53 14.34 -14.74
CA ARG A 105 3.20 14.11 -15.28
C ARG A 105 3.17 12.79 -16.05
N ILE A 106 2.28 11.90 -15.64
CA ILE A 106 2.14 10.56 -16.20
C ILE A 106 0.83 10.49 -16.99
N HIS A 107 0.92 10.78 -18.28
CA HIS A 107 -0.18 10.72 -19.24
C HIS A 107 -0.05 9.45 -20.09
N LYS A 108 0.05 8.28 -19.43
CA LYS A 108 0.13 6.98 -20.09
C LYS A 108 -0.28 5.82 -19.18
N ASP A 109 -0.73 4.74 -19.80
CA ASP A 109 -0.92 3.45 -19.14
C ASP A 109 0.39 2.65 -19.02
N ASN A 110 0.37 1.59 -18.21
CA ASN A 110 1.44 0.61 -18.09
C ASN A 110 2.79 1.25 -17.73
N PHE A 111 2.77 2.05 -16.67
CA PHE A 111 3.94 2.75 -16.16
C PHE A 111 4.38 2.16 -14.83
N SER A 112 5.69 2.09 -14.58
CA SER A 112 6.21 1.78 -13.26
C SER A 112 7.40 2.65 -12.93
N MET A 113 7.50 3.12 -11.69
CA MET A 113 8.67 3.84 -11.20
C MET A 113 9.13 3.28 -9.87
N TYR A 114 10.45 3.10 -9.75
CA TYR A 114 11.10 2.49 -8.59
C TYR A 114 12.13 3.46 -8.02
N ASN A 115 12.06 3.74 -6.72
CA ASN A 115 13.12 4.38 -5.94
C ASN A 115 13.59 5.75 -6.48
N VAL A 116 12.65 6.57 -6.94
CA VAL A 116 12.88 7.96 -7.37
C VAL A 116 12.10 8.91 -6.46
N ASN A 117 12.74 10.02 -6.09
CA ASN A 117 12.08 11.12 -5.42
C ASN A 117 11.55 12.13 -6.45
N VAL A 118 10.35 12.66 -6.25
CA VAL A 118 9.74 13.72 -7.08
C VAL A 118 9.30 14.86 -6.17
N LYS A 119 9.73 16.08 -6.47
CA LYS A 119 9.50 17.25 -5.60
C LYS A 119 8.98 18.45 -6.37
N ASN A 120 7.85 19.00 -5.91
CA ASN A 120 7.52 20.39 -6.20
C ASN A 120 7.98 21.28 -5.03
N THR A 121 8.88 22.21 -5.32
CA THR A 121 9.56 23.02 -4.30
C THR A 121 8.90 24.38 -4.05
N PHE A 122 7.68 24.59 -4.56
CA PHE A 122 6.96 25.85 -4.40
C PHE A 122 6.70 26.20 -2.93
N GLY A 123 6.26 25.23 -2.12
CA GLY A 123 5.97 25.41 -0.69
C GLY A 123 4.51 25.78 -0.40
N PRO A 124 4.22 26.36 0.78
CA PRO A 124 2.85 26.64 1.21
C PRO A 124 2.19 27.81 0.47
N GLY A 125 0.86 27.79 0.41
CA GLY A 125 0.03 28.94 0.04
C GLY A 125 -0.84 28.75 -1.20
N VAL A 126 -0.39 27.95 -2.17
CA VAL A 126 -1.18 27.54 -3.35
C VAL A 126 -0.81 26.13 -3.78
N GLN A 127 -1.68 25.51 -4.58
CA GLN A 127 -1.51 24.18 -5.18
C GLN A 127 -0.20 24.09 -5.97
N ALA A 128 0.56 23.02 -5.76
CA ALA A 128 1.80 22.78 -6.47
C ALA A 128 2.12 21.28 -6.52
N ILE A 129 1.79 20.63 -7.63
CA ILE A 129 1.77 19.18 -7.75
C ILE A 129 3.20 18.64 -7.95
N ALA A 130 3.59 17.63 -7.16
CA ALA A 130 4.81 16.87 -7.38
C ALA A 130 4.57 15.79 -8.44
N LEU A 131 3.54 14.96 -8.24
CA LEU A 131 3.15 13.91 -9.19
C LEU A 131 1.73 14.15 -9.70
N SER A 132 1.58 14.29 -11.01
CA SER A 132 0.30 14.28 -11.72
C SER A 132 0.13 12.94 -12.44
N GLN A 133 -0.92 12.19 -12.14
CA GLN A 133 -1.11 10.82 -12.63
C GLN A 133 -2.48 10.66 -13.30
N TYR A 134 -2.46 10.18 -14.55
CA TYR A 134 -3.65 10.07 -15.41
C TYR A 134 -3.81 8.70 -16.12
N GLY A 135 -3.01 7.70 -15.73
CA GLY A 135 -2.91 6.42 -16.44
C GLY A 135 -3.55 5.23 -15.71
N SER A 136 -3.76 4.14 -16.44
CA SER A 136 -4.12 2.84 -15.85
C SER A 136 -2.94 1.90 -15.74
N GLN A 137 -2.99 1.00 -14.74
CA GLN A 137 -1.91 0.06 -14.42
C GLN A 137 -0.58 0.79 -14.14
N VAL A 138 -0.65 1.81 -13.28
CA VAL A 138 0.49 2.65 -12.89
C VAL A 138 1.00 2.27 -11.50
N GLY A 139 2.28 1.92 -11.39
CA GLY A 139 2.88 1.48 -10.13
C GLY A 139 4.06 2.33 -9.66
N PHE A 140 4.01 2.77 -8.41
CA PHE A 140 5.10 3.48 -7.75
C PHE A 140 5.61 2.69 -6.56
N TYR A 141 6.92 2.45 -6.52
CA TYR A 141 7.53 1.48 -5.63
C TYR A 141 8.74 2.09 -4.93
N GLY A 142 8.68 2.26 -3.61
CA GLY A 142 9.75 2.92 -2.87
C GLY A 142 10.01 4.36 -3.33
N CYS A 143 9.04 5.01 -3.98
CA CYS A 143 9.18 6.38 -4.47
C CYS A 143 8.88 7.37 -3.35
N GLY A 144 9.45 8.57 -3.44
CA GLY A 144 9.17 9.67 -2.53
C GLY A 144 8.48 10.82 -3.26
N PHE A 145 7.38 11.34 -2.73
CA PHE A 145 6.64 12.48 -3.28
C PHE A 145 6.58 13.61 -2.25
N TYR A 146 7.11 14.77 -2.62
CA TYR A 146 7.35 15.88 -1.70
C TYR A 146 6.73 17.15 -2.24
N GLY A 147 5.89 17.80 -1.42
CA GLY A 147 5.19 19.03 -1.76
C GLY A 147 4.55 19.63 -0.50
N TYR A 148 3.56 20.50 -0.67
CA TYR A 148 2.82 21.07 0.45
C TYR A 148 1.31 21.01 0.21
N GLN A 149 0.77 21.86 -0.64
CA GLN A 149 -0.63 21.75 -1.07
C GLN A 149 -0.68 20.94 -2.36
N ASP A 150 -1.53 19.93 -2.40
CA ASP A 150 -1.82 19.13 -3.59
C ASP A 150 -0.60 18.35 -4.11
N THR A 151 0.20 17.74 -3.23
CA THR A 151 1.44 17.04 -3.59
C THR A 151 1.26 15.95 -4.65
N LEU A 152 0.23 15.11 -4.51
CA LEU A 152 0.02 13.91 -5.32
C LEU A 152 -1.40 13.92 -5.90
N TYR A 153 -1.49 14.13 -7.20
CA TYR A 153 -2.73 14.15 -7.97
C TYR A 153 -2.97 12.78 -8.61
N ALA A 154 -3.64 11.90 -7.86
CA ALA A 154 -4.03 10.54 -8.24
C ALA A 154 -5.31 10.56 -9.09
N ASN A 155 -5.28 11.26 -10.24
CA ASN A 155 -6.49 11.75 -10.87
C ASN A 155 -7.28 10.72 -11.69
N GLU A 156 -6.64 9.89 -12.52
CA GLU A 156 -7.34 8.97 -13.43
C GLU A 156 -6.71 7.57 -13.47
N GLY A 157 -7.54 6.56 -13.73
CA GLY A 157 -7.12 5.18 -13.93
C GLY A 157 -6.73 4.43 -12.65
N THR A 158 -6.18 3.23 -12.82
CA THR A 158 -5.77 2.36 -11.72
C THR A 158 -4.30 2.53 -11.34
N GLN A 159 -4.04 2.71 -10.04
CA GLN A 159 -2.70 3.05 -9.55
C GLN A 159 -2.35 2.47 -8.18
N VAL A 160 -1.09 2.08 -8.01
CA VAL A 160 -0.56 1.60 -6.73
C VAL A 160 0.65 2.41 -6.26
N TYR A 161 0.70 2.67 -4.95
CA TYR A 161 1.80 3.36 -4.28
C TYR A 161 2.27 2.50 -3.12
N LEU A 162 3.44 1.87 -3.26
CA LEU A 162 3.90 0.85 -2.31
C LEU A 162 5.25 1.23 -1.69
N LYS A 163 5.32 1.15 -0.35
CA LYS A 163 6.56 1.34 0.43
C LYS A 163 7.28 2.67 0.19
N GLY A 164 6.54 3.68 -0.25
CA GLY A 164 7.04 5.01 -0.54
C GLY A 164 6.97 5.95 0.66
N TYR A 165 7.27 7.20 0.37
CA TYR A 165 7.06 8.34 1.26
C TYR A 165 6.21 9.39 0.53
N ILE A 166 5.17 9.90 1.19
CA ILE A 166 4.32 10.97 0.64
C ILE A 166 4.19 12.04 1.72
N GLU A 167 4.54 13.28 1.42
CA GLU A 167 4.38 14.38 2.37
C GLU A 167 3.62 15.58 1.81
N GLY A 168 2.92 16.27 2.70
CA GLY A 168 2.23 17.50 2.40
C GLY A 168 1.49 18.07 3.59
N GLY A 169 0.86 19.21 3.36
CA GLY A 169 0.07 19.95 4.32
C GLY A 169 -1.43 19.84 4.04
N ILE A 170 -1.86 20.33 2.88
CA ILE A 170 -3.28 20.49 2.54
C ILE A 170 -3.61 19.60 1.33
N ASP A 171 -4.64 18.77 1.46
CA ASP A 171 -5.22 17.95 0.38
C ASP A 171 -4.18 17.18 -0.44
N PHE A 172 -3.10 16.73 0.21
CA PHE A 172 -1.88 16.41 -0.51
C PHE A 172 -1.90 15.06 -1.23
N ILE A 173 -2.97 14.28 -1.06
CA ILE A 173 -3.33 13.13 -1.89
C ILE A 173 -4.77 13.33 -2.38
N PHE A 174 -4.95 13.66 -3.65
CA PHE A 174 -6.26 14.07 -4.18
C PHE A 174 -6.47 13.60 -5.62
N GLY A 175 -7.71 13.68 -6.09
CA GLY A 175 -8.11 13.28 -7.45
C GLY A 175 -9.59 12.95 -7.55
N ARG A 176 -10.09 12.79 -8.78
CA ARG A 176 -11.54 12.67 -9.05
C ARG A 176 -11.95 11.32 -9.62
N GLU A 177 -11.20 10.79 -10.58
CA GLU A 177 -11.60 9.68 -11.44
C GLU A 177 -10.71 8.42 -11.24
N GLY A 178 -9.72 8.52 -10.36
CA GLY A 178 -8.72 7.49 -10.13
C GLY A 178 -9.18 6.47 -9.09
N SER A 179 -8.72 5.23 -9.25
CA SER A 179 -8.83 4.21 -8.21
C SER A 179 -7.43 3.81 -7.76
N ALA A 180 -7.15 3.92 -6.46
CA ALA A 180 -5.79 3.89 -5.94
C ALA A 180 -5.64 3.01 -4.70
N TYR A 181 -4.52 2.27 -4.66
CA TYR A 181 -4.11 1.51 -3.48
C TYR A 181 -2.77 2.00 -2.94
N PHE A 182 -2.75 2.45 -1.69
CA PHE A 182 -1.57 2.95 -0.99
C PHE A 182 -1.17 1.94 0.09
N GLY A 183 -0.11 1.17 -0.15
CA GLY A 183 0.31 0.07 0.72
C GLY A 183 1.68 0.27 1.38
N GLY A 184 1.75 0.32 2.71
CA GLY A 184 3.03 0.29 3.42
C GLY A 184 3.86 1.57 3.32
N ASN A 185 3.23 2.70 2.98
CA ASN A 185 3.91 3.97 2.84
C ASN A 185 4.10 4.65 4.21
N THR A 186 5.08 5.54 4.26
CA THR A 186 5.18 6.56 5.30
C THR A 186 4.53 7.85 4.79
N ILE A 187 3.63 8.42 5.57
CA ILE A 187 2.87 9.63 5.23
C ILE A 187 3.30 10.75 6.19
N GLY A 188 3.95 11.79 5.68
CA GLY A 188 4.47 12.92 6.45
C GLY A 188 3.51 14.11 6.44
N VAL A 189 2.90 14.44 7.58
CA VAL A 189 2.00 15.59 7.71
C VAL A 189 2.77 16.87 8.06
N LEU A 190 2.49 17.96 7.34
CA LEU A 190 3.24 19.23 7.44
C LEU A 190 2.46 20.41 8.01
N ALA A 191 1.12 20.39 7.95
CA ALA A 191 0.29 21.56 8.24
C ALA A 191 -0.68 21.35 9.40
N GLU A 192 -0.84 22.40 10.21
CA GLU A 192 -1.91 22.47 11.19
C GLU A 192 -3.27 22.51 10.48
N GLY A 193 -4.21 21.69 10.94
CA GLY A 193 -5.54 21.60 10.32
C GLY A 193 -5.53 21.00 8.91
N GLY A 194 -4.40 20.47 8.46
CA GLY A 194 -4.25 19.89 7.13
C GLY A 194 -5.00 18.57 6.95
N SER A 195 -5.21 18.18 5.69
CA SER A 195 -5.89 16.93 5.32
C SER A 195 -4.97 16.08 4.45
N ILE A 196 -4.83 14.79 4.80
CA ILE A 196 -4.05 13.83 4.00
C ILE A 196 -4.71 13.62 2.65
N THR A 197 -6.03 13.46 2.63
CA THR A 197 -6.79 13.15 1.42
C THR A 197 -7.88 14.16 1.09
N ALA A 198 -8.10 14.35 -0.22
CA ALA A 198 -9.26 15.04 -0.77
C ALA A 198 -9.79 14.28 -2.00
N SER A 199 -10.71 13.34 -1.79
CA SER A 199 -11.35 12.63 -2.89
C SER A 199 -12.44 13.50 -3.52
N GLY A 200 -12.29 13.80 -4.81
CA GLY A 200 -13.26 14.54 -5.63
C GLY A 200 -14.12 13.62 -6.49
N ARG A 201 -14.40 12.40 -6.02
CA ARG A 201 -15.29 11.46 -6.70
C ARG A 201 -16.70 12.04 -6.72
N GLU A 202 -17.29 12.14 -7.91
CA GLU A 202 -18.57 12.82 -8.15
C GLU A 202 -19.74 11.88 -8.49
N THR A 203 -19.47 10.60 -8.73
CA THR A 203 -20.51 9.63 -9.12
C THR A 203 -20.44 8.36 -8.30
N ASP A 204 -21.54 7.59 -8.27
CA ASP A 204 -21.61 6.31 -7.58
C ASP A 204 -20.95 5.14 -8.37
N ASP A 205 -19.71 5.33 -8.82
CA ASP A 205 -18.90 4.30 -9.49
C ASP A 205 -18.19 3.34 -8.49
N SER A 206 -17.28 2.48 -8.94
CA SER A 206 -16.55 1.58 -8.02
C SER A 206 -15.26 2.18 -7.46
N GLY A 207 -14.87 3.38 -7.88
CA GLY A 207 -13.59 4.01 -7.56
C GLY A 207 -13.42 4.26 -6.07
N SER A 208 -12.19 4.10 -5.57
CA SER A 208 -11.86 4.34 -4.17
C SER A 208 -10.37 4.58 -3.99
N TYR A 209 -10.01 5.29 -2.92
CA TYR A 209 -8.66 5.31 -2.38
C TYR A 209 -8.58 4.42 -1.15
N VAL A 210 -7.78 3.37 -1.23
CA VAL A 210 -7.59 2.41 -0.13
C VAL A 210 -6.16 2.52 0.39
N PHE A 211 -6.03 2.91 1.64
CA PHE A 211 -4.78 3.02 2.39
C PHE A 211 -4.64 1.81 3.30
N HIS A 212 -3.59 1.02 3.13
CA HIS A 212 -3.40 -0.21 3.87
C HIS A 212 -2.00 -0.32 4.47
N GLN A 213 -1.91 -0.53 5.78
CA GLN A 213 -0.64 -0.67 6.52
C GLN A 213 0.31 0.53 6.35
N ASN A 214 -0.23 1.74 6.25
CA ASN A 214 0.59 2.95 6.20
C ASN A 214 0.94 3.43 7.61
N THR A 215 2.03 4.19 7.73
CA THR A 215 2.42 4.88 8.96
C THR A 215 2.32 6.38 8.73
N VAL A 216 1.59 7.09 9.60
CA VAL A 216 1.52 8.56 9.60
C VAL A 216 2.50 9.11 10.62
N VAL A 217 3.36 10.02 10.18
CA VAL A 217 4.43 10.65 10.98
C VAL A 217 4.36 12.16 10.84
N LEU A 218 4.99 12.87 11.77
CA LEU A 218 5.28 14.29 11.57
C LEU A 218 6.31 14.43 10.45
N GLY A 219 5.96 15.17 9.38
CA GLY A 219 6.86 15.34 8.25
C GLY A 219 8.10 16.16 8.62
N THR A 220 9.15 16.03 7.82
CA THR A 220 10.44 16.68 8.14
C THR A 220 10.29 18.20 8.14
N GLY A 221 10.62 18.85 9.26
CA GLY A 221 10.52 20.30 9.42
C GLY A 221 9.13 20.81 9.79
N ALA A 222 8.13 19.94 9.96
CA ALA A 222 6.82 20.33 10.46
C ALA A 222 6.89 20.73 11.94
N PRO A 223 6.15 21.78 12.37
CA PRO A 223 6.12 22.19 13.77
C PRO A 223 5.37 21.15 14.62
N SER A 224 5.71 21.05 15.90
CA SER A 224 5.05 20.12 16.83
C SER A 224 3.56 20.42 17.02
N THR A 225 3.11 21.62 16.66
CA THR A 225 1.71 22.06 16.70
C THR A 225 0.82 21.37 15.68
N VAL A 226 1.38 20.69 14.67
CA VAL A 226 0.61 19.84 13.74
C VAL A 226 -0.06 18.68 14.48
N ALA A 227 0.59 18.16 15.53
CA ALA A 227 0.04 17.06 16.32
C ALA A 227 -1.29 17.47 16.96
N GLY A 228 -2.31 16.62 16.77
CA GLY A 228 -3.66 16.82 17.26
C GLY A 228 -4.57 17.63 16.33
N THR A 229 -4.08 18.06 15.15
CA THR A 229 -4.81 19.01 14.31
C THR A 229 -5.11 18.53 12.89
N TYR A 230 -4.31 17.62 12.33
CA TYR A 230 -4.51 17.14 10.96
C TYR A 230 -5.60 16.07 10.87
N TYR A 231 -6.12 15.85 9.66
CA TYR A 231 -7.17 14.88 9.34
C TYR A 231 -6.68 13.86 8.30
N PHE A 232 -7.26 12.65 8.32
CA PHE A 232 -7.16 11.67 7.23
C PHE A 232 -7.71 12.22 5.92
N GLY A 233 -8.73 13.07 5.98
CA GLY A 233 -9.20 13.78 4.80
C GLY A 233 -10.45 14.59 5.00
N ARG A 234 -10.87 15.18 3.88
CA ARG A 234 -12.13 15.87 3.70
C ARG A 234 -12.70 15.56 2.31
N PRO A 235 -14.03 15.46 2.15
CA PRO A 235 -14.64 15.17 0.87
C PRO A 235 -14.55 16.40 -0.04
N TRP A 236 -13.86 16.31 -1.18
CA TRP A 236 -13.88 17.39 -2.17
C TRP A 236 -15.18 17.38 -2.98
N SER A 237 -15.81 16.22 -3.13
CA SER A 237 -17.09 16.06 -3.83
C SER A 237 -18.03 15.08 -3.10
N ASP A 238 -19.31 15.10 -3.46
CA ASP A 238 -20.43 14.42 -2.79
C ASP A 238 -20.30 12.89 -2.69
N PHE A 239 -19.46 12.27 -3.52
CA PHE A 239 -19.25 10.82 -3.57
C PHE A 239 -17.82 10.43 -3.14
N ALA A 240 -17.12 11.29 -2.40
CA ALA A 240 -15.78 11.00 -1.87
C ALA A 240 -15.73 9.63 -1.18
N LYS A 241 -14.73 8.81 -1.53
CA LYS A 241 -14.60 7.44 -1.02
C LYS A 241 -13.15 7.11 -0.67
N VAL A 242 -12.85 7.12 0.63
CA VAL A 242 -11.50 6.92 1.17
C VAL A 242 -11.55 5.96 2.36
N ILE A 243 -10.67 4.96 2.35
CA ILE A 243 -10.60 3.93 3.39
C ILE A 243 -9.17 3.84 3.93
N PHE A 244 -9.00 4.00 5.25
CA PHE A 244 -7.73 3.80 5.97
C PHE A 244 -7.77 2.53 6.80
N GLU A 245 -6.92 1.56 6.50
CA GLU A 245 -6.88 0.27 7.17
C GLU A 245 -5.51 -0.06 7.75
N SER A 246 -5.52 -0.59 8.98
CA SER A 246 -4.30 -1.01 9.69
C SER A 246 -3.25 0.11 9.72
N THR A 247 -3.71 1.35 9.88
CA THR A 247 -2.84 2.53 9.86
C THR A 247 -2.18 2.71 11.23
N THR A 248 -0.88 2.94 11.24
CA THR A 248 -0.13 3.29 12.46
C THR A 248 0.03 4.80 12.54
N LEU A 249 -0.37 5.40 13.66
CA LEU A 249 -0.27 6.82 13.93
C LEU A 249 0.87 7.07 14.91
N ASP A 250 2.03 7.53 14.43
CA ASP A 250 3.15 7.93 15.28
C ASP A 250 3.00 9.38 15.78
N VAL A 251 2.16 10.16 15.11
CA VAL A 251 1.72 11.50 15.51
C VAL A 251 0.21 11.48 15.69
N ALA A 252 -0.31 12.19 16.70
CA ALA A 252 -1.75 12.24 16.94
C ALA A 252 -2.46 13.07 15.85
N PRO A 253 -3.56 12.58 15.25
CA PRO A 253 -4.44 13.39 14.41
C PRO A 253 -5.40 14.21 15.28
N ASN A 254 -6.21 15.04 14.63
CA ASN A 254 -7.45 15.48 15.25
C ASN A 254 -8.32 14.25 15.61
N PRO A 255 -8.91 14.18 16.83
CA PRO A 255 -9.77 13.07 17.27
C PRO A 255 -10.89 12.70 16.30
N ALA A 256 -11.40 13.66 15.53
CA ALA A 256 -12.47 13.44 14.55
C ALA A 256 -12.01 12.62 13.33
N LEU A 257 -10.70 12.50 13.06
CA LEU A 257 -10.08 11.90 11.88
C LEU A 257 -10.45 12.56 10.54
N TRP A 258 -11.67 13.04 10.37
CA TRP A 258 -12.20 13.57 9.12
C TRP A 258 -12.79 14.96 9.36
N SER A 259 -12.57 15.85 8.41
CA SER A 259 -13.17 17.20 8.42
C SER A 259 -14.17 17.34 7.27
N LEU A 260 -15.09 18.29 7.43
CA LEU A 260 -15.95 18.76 6.33
C LEU A 260 -15.13 19.67 5.40
N TRP A 261 -15.55 19.78 4.14
CA TRP A 261 -14.85 20.57 3.13
C TRP A 261 -14.71 22.06 3.51
N ASP A 262 -15.84 22.72 3.78
CA ASP A 262 -15.94 24.14 4.11
C ASP A 262 -16.47 24.40 5.54
N GLY A 263 -16.31 23.42 6.45
CA GLY A 263 -16.77 23.51 7.83
C GLY A 263 -18.30 23.38 8.02
N GLU A 264 -19.06 23.44 6.93
CA GLU A 264 -20.49 23.10 6.83
C GLU A 264 -20.68 21.90 5.88
N ALA A 265 -21.84 21.26 5.91
CA ALA A 265 -22.14 20.11 5.06
C ALA A 265 -22.70 20.55 3.69
N ASP A 266 -21.89 20.45 2.63
CA ASP A 266 -22.37 20.63 1.24
C ASP A 266 -23.25 19.45 0.79
N SER A 267 -22.87 18.23 1.18
CA SER A 267 -23.69 17.03 1.40
C SER A 267 -22.73 15.88 1.72
N ILE A 268 -23.02 15.06 2.73
CA ILE A 268 -22.20 13.89 3.10
C ILE A 268 -22.97 12.58 2.96
N ASP A 269 -24.15 12.63 2.36
CA ASP A 269 -25.08 11.49 2.29
C ASP A 269 -24.50 10.31 1.49
N ASN A 270 -23.62 10.58 0.52
CA ASN A 270 -22.97 9.56 -0.32
C ASN A 270 -21.45 9.46 -0.10
N VAL A 271 -20.92 10.15 0.91
CA VAL A 271 -19.51 10.10 1.26
C VAL A 271 -19.24 8.82 2.06
N LEU A 272 -18.19 8.10 1.70
CA LEU A 272 -17.67 6.98 2.47
C LEU A 272 -16.21 7.24 2.86
N ASN A 273 -16.05 7.85 4.01
CA ASN A 273 -14.76 7.97 4.68
C ASN A 273 -14.73 6.98 5.84
N ALA A 274 -13.84 5.99 5.75
CA ALA A 274 -13.82 4.89 6.70
C ALA A 274 -12.42 4.62 7.25
N ASP A 275 -12.35 4.15 8.50
CA ASP A 275 -11.14 3.58 9.06
C ASP A 275 -11.37 2.22 9.73
N TYR A 276 -10.31 1.41 9.73
CA TYR A 276 -10.24 0.10 10.40
C TYR A 276 -8.89 -0.10 11.06
N ASN A 277 -8.87 -0.60 12.30
CA ASN A 277 -7.65 -1.03 12.99
C ASN A 277 -6.56 0.06 13.01
N THR A 278 -6.96 1.30 13.29
CA THR A 278 -6.05 2.43 13.50
C THR A 278 -5.35 2.26 14.86
N THR A 279 -4.02 2.23 14.86
CA THR A 279 -3.19 1.93 16.04
C THR A 279 -2.01 2.91 16.17
N GLY A 280 -1.15 2.71 17.17
CA GLY A 280 0.04 3.56 17.41
C GLY A 280 -0.16 4.59 18.53
N PRO A 281 0.92 5.28 18.94
CA PRO A 281 0.86 6.23 20.05
C PRO A 281 -0.08 7.42 19.82
N GLY A 282 -0.34 7.79 18.55
CA GLY A 282 -1.27 8.84 18.17
C GLY A 282 -2.75 8.44 18.20
N ALA A 283 -3.07 7.15 18.40
CA ALA A 283 -4.44 6.63 18.28
C ALA A 283 -5.22 6.59 19.61
N SER A 284 -4.71 7.16 20.71
CA SER A 284 -5.30 6.96 22.05
C SER A 284 -6.64 7.66 22.28
N ASN A 285 -6.94 8.74 21.53
CA ASN A 285 -8.10 9.61 21.74
C ASN A 285 -8.90 9.81 20.44
N LEU A 286 -9.17 8.74 19.70
CA LEU A 286 -9.98 8.84 18.48
C LEU A 286 -11.47 8.82 18.84
N GLU A 287 -12.20 9.82 18.36
CA GLU A 287 -13.65 9.95 18.55
C GLU A 287 -14.42 9.69 17.27
N ARG A 288 -13.79 9.99 16.12
CA ARG A 288 -14.36 9.96 14.77
C ARG A 288 -15.48 10.97 14.59
N ALA A 289 -15.49 11.65 13.44
CA ALA A 289 -16.61 12.48 13.06
C ALA A 289 -17.87 11.60 13.00
N SER A 290 -19.02 12.10 13.46
CA SER A 290 -20.25 11.31 13.59
C SER A 290 -20.81 10.76 12.27
N TRP A 291 -20.32 11.29 11.15
CA TRP A 291 -20.69 10.88 9.80
C TRP A 291 -19.65 9.95 9.14
N ALA A 292 -18.48 9.78 9.75
CA ALA A 292 -17.47 8.85 9.27
C ALA A 292 -17.84 7.41 9.67
N THR A 293 -17.36 6.45 8.88
CA THR A 293 -17.65 5.04 9.10
C THR A 293 -16.49 4.37 9.83
N GLU A 294 -16.72 3.85 11.03
CA GLU A 294 -15.79 2.89 11.62
C GLU A 294 -16.14 1.49 11.10
N LEU A 295 -15.21 0.86 10.38
CA LEU A 295 -15.34 -0.57 10.09
C LEU A 295 -15.02 -1.30 11.39
N THR A 296 -15.89 -2.22 11.81
CA THR A 296 -15.79 -2.84 13.15
C THR A 296 -15.26 -4.26 13.10
N SER A 297 -15.19 -4.85 11.90
CA SER A 297 -14.79 -6.24 11.69
C SER A 297 -13.79 -6.40 10.56
N ALA A 298 -12.95 -7.43 10.68
CA ALA A 298 -12.04 -7.84 9.62
C ALA A 298 -12.77 -8.22 8.32
N SER A 299 -14.04 -8.64 8.40
CA SER A 299 -14.86 -8.96 7.24
C SER A 299 -15.27 -7.71 6.46
N GLU A 300 -15.67 -6.64 7.15
CA GLU A 300 -15.99 -5.36 6.51
C GLU A 300 -14.75 -4.74 5.86
N ALA A 301 -13.63 -4.75 6.60
CA ALA A 301 -12.34 -4.30 6.06
C ALA A 301 -11.89 -5.12 4.83
N ALA A 302 -12.14 -6.44 4.81
CA ALA A 302 -11.75 -7.27 3.68
C ALA A 302 -12.44 -6.91 2.34
N GLU A 303 -13.52 -6.13 2.38
CA GLU A 303 -14.15 -5.57 1.18
C GLU A 303 -13.28 -4.49 0.50
N TYR A 304 -12.38 -3.85 1.23
CA TYR A 304 -11.45 -2.82 0.77
C TYR A 304 -10.04 -3.38 0.64
N SER A 305 -9.83 -4.15 -0.42
CA SER A 305 -8.54 -4.77 -0.75
C SER A 305 -7.91 -4.13 -1.98
N ILE A 306 -6.66 -4.48 -2.29
CA ILE A 306 -6.04 -4.11 -3.57
C ILE A 306 -6.92 -4.53 -4.77
N SER A 307 -7.61 -5.67 -4.68
CA SER A 307 -8.47 -6.15 -5.77
C SER A 307 -9.72 -5.30 -5.96
N SER A 308 -10.28 -4.72 -4.90
CA SER A 308 -11.45 -3.84 -5.02
C SER A 308 -11.04 -2.41 -5.40
N ALA A 309 -9.86 -1.97 -4.96
CA ALA A 309 -9.31 -0.67 -5.33
C ALA A 309 -8.87 -0.60 -6.80
N VAL A 310 -8.12 -1.60 -7.30
CA VAL A 310 -7.46 -1.48 -8.61
C VAL A 310 -7.76 -2.62 -9.58
N GLY A 311 -8.78 -3.43 -9.30
CA GLY A 311 -9.24 -4.52 -10.15
C GLY A 311 -8.65 -5.88 -9.80
N SER A 312 -9.36 -6.95 -10.17
CA SER A 312 -8.96 -8.34 -9.88
C SER A 312 -7.74 -8.83 -10.68
N ASP A 313 -7.38 -8.12 -11.74
CA ASP A 313 -6.21 -8.35 -12.60
C ASP A 313 -4.92 -7.71 -12.04
N TRP A 314 -4.96 -7.12 -10.83
CA TRP A 314 -3.80 -6.45 -10.22
C TRP A 314 -2.54 -7.33 -10.18
N GLU A 315 -2.66 -8.65 -10.05
CA GLU A 315 -1.52 -9.58 -10.03
C GLU A 315 -0.72 -9.59 -11.35
N ASP A 316 -1.30 -9.11 -12.45
CA ASP A 316 -0.66 -9.10 -13.77
C ASP A 316 0.30 -7.92 -13.95
N TRP A 317 0.08 -6.82 -13.24
CA TRP A 317 0.83 -5.57 -13.45
C TRP A 317 1.47 -4.99 -12.17
N VAL A 318 1.01 -5.36 -10.99
CA VAL A 318 1.59 -4.91 -9.71
C VAL A 318 2.80 -5.77 -9.32
N ASP A 319 3.86 -5.12 -8.86
CA ASP A 319 4.99 -5.80 -8.22
C ASP A 319 4.62 -6.28 -6.81
N SER A 320 4.01 -7.47 -6.76
CA SER A 320 3.54 -8.09 -5.51
C SER A 320 4.64 -8.35 -4.47
N ALA A 321 5.93 -8.30 -4.86
CA ALA A 321 7.01 -8.49 -3.91
C ALA A 321 7.16 -7.30 -2.94
N LEU A 322 6.67 -6.13 -3.35
CA LEU A 322 6.70 -4.89 -2.58
C LEU A 322 5.38 -4.60 -1.85
N LEU A 323 4.38 -5.47 -1.97
CA LEU A 323 3.19 -5.37 -1.12
C LEU A 323 3.56 -5.49 0.37
N PRO A 324 2.86 -4.76 1.25
CA PRO A 324 2.95 -4.98 2.68
C PRO A 324 2.66 -6.45 3.01
N LYS A 325 3.54 -7.05 3.83
CA LYS A 325 3.42 -8.45 4.21
C LYS A 325 2.89 -8.52 5.63
N TYR A 326 1.85 -9.32 5.83
CA TYR A 326 1.41 -9.70 7.17
C TYR A 326 2.55 -10.43 7.88
N THR A 327 3.04 -9.85 8.96
CA THR A 327 3.98 -10.52 9.85
C THR A 327 3.16 -11.32 10.86
N VAL A 328 3.09 -12.64 10.66
CA VAL A 328 2.53 -13.53 11.68
C VAL A 328 3.58 -13.71 12.76
N ASN A 329 3.45 -12.99 13.87
CA ASN A 329 4.26 -13.21 15.07
C ASN A 329 3.77 -14.47 15.78
N SER A 330 4.25 -15.65 15.37
CA SER A 330 4.04 -16.89 16.13
C SER A 330 5.11 -17.01 17.21
N THR A 331 4.74 -16.78 18.47
CA THR A 331 5.58 -17.13 19.61
C THR A 331 5.33 -18.60 19.96
N MET A 332 6.30 -19.49 19.74
CA MET A 332 6.19 -20.88 20.22
C MET A 332 6.41 -20.91 21.73
N THR A 333 5.33 -21.01 22.50
CA THR A 333 5.37 -21.41 23.93
C THR A 333 4.76 -22.80 24.08
N GLY A 334 5.60 -23.84 24.14
CA GLY A 334 5.15 -25.22 24.33
C GLY A 334 4.56 -25.86 23.07
N SER A 335 4.01 -27.08 23.23
CA SER A 335 3.52 -27.98 22.18
C SER A 335 2.35 -27.45 21.33
N ASN A 336 1.88 -26.23 21.59
CA ASN A 336 0.71 -25.63 20.96
C ASN A 336 1.15 -24.39 20.18
N ILE A 337 0.74 -24.32 18.91
CA ILE A 337 0.85 -23.12 18.09
C ILE A 337 -0.45 -22.34 18.28
N GLU A 338 -0.41 -21.25 19.03
CA GLU A 338 -1.50 -20.26 19.00
C GLU A 338 -1.24 -19.30 17.83
N VAL A 339 -2.13 -19.36 16.83
CA VAL A 339 -2.17 -18.40 15.73
C VAL A 339 -3.28 -17.40 16.04
N SER A 340 -2.93 -16.16 16.37
CA SER A 340 -3.90 -15.06 16.39
C SER A 340 -4.06 -14.52 14.96
N PRO A 341 -5.25 -14.57 14.35
CA PRO A 341 -5.46 -14.02 13.03
C PRO A 341 -5.65 -12.50 13.14
N SER A 342 -4.63 -11.71 12.79
CA SER A 342 -4.89 -10.36 12.26
C SER A 342 -5.19 -10.52 10.76
N ALA A 343 -6.49 -10.47 10.43
CA ALA A 343 -7.12 -10.33 9.11
C ALA A 343 -6.28 -10.79 7.89
N GLY A 344 -6.65 -11.91 7.28
CA GLY A 344 -6.01 -12.39 6.05
C GLY A 344 -6.91 -13.22 5.15
N ASN A 345 -6.94 -12.83 3.88
CA ASN A 345 -7.57 -13.51 2.74
C ASN A 345 -7.26 -15.04 2.72
N PRO A 346 -8.25 -15.93 2.51
CA PRO A 346 -8.07 -17.40 2.50
C PRO A 346 -6.95 -17.91 1.58
N THR A 347 -6.67 -17.18 0.50
CA THR A 347 -5.64 -17.51 -0.48
C THR A 347 -4.22 -17.39 0.10
N GLN A 348 -4.00 -16.52 1.08
CA GLN A 348 -2.69 -16.32 1.71
C GLN A 348 -2.34 -17.38 2.78
N ILE A 349 -3.36 -17.95 3.44
CA ILE A 349 -3.20 -19.07 4.38
C ILE A 349 -2.57 -20.28 3.66
N SER A 350 -2.96 -20.53 2.40
CA SER A 350 -2.40 -21.61 1.57
C SER A 350 -0.89 -21.45 1.27
N ARG A 351 -0.40 -20.20 1.16
CA ARG A 351 1.02 -19.89 0.90
C ARG A 351 1.86 -20.00 2.18
N LEU A 352 1.28 -19.75 3.35
CA LEU A 352 1.94 -19.90 4.66
C LEU A 352 2.34 -21.38 4.92
N CYS A 353 1.44 -22.32 4.64
CA CYS A 353 1.72 -23.75 4.75
C CYS A 353 2.86 -24.25 3.84
N ARG A 354 3.10 -23.60 2.68
CA ARG A 354 4.21 -23.93 1.77
C ARG A 354 5.59 -23.44 2.23
N ARG A 355 5.67 -22.45 3.12
CA ARG A 355 6.95 -21.87 3.59
C ARG A 355 7.49 -22.52 4.85
N LEU A 356 6.62 -23.08 5.69
CA LEU A 356 7.02 -23.84 6.88
C LEU A 356 7.83 -25.11 6.55
N THR A 357 7.82 -25.57 5.29
CA THR A 357 8.63 -26.71 4.83
C THR A 357 10.03 -26.35 4.34
N ALA A 358 10.42 -25.06 4.29
CA ALA A 358 11.56 -24.64 3.47
C ALA A 358 12.74 -23.93 4.17
N LYS A 359 12.75 -23.65 5.49
CA LYS A 359 13.98 -23.12 6.14
C LYS A 359 14.16 -23.49 7.61
N ASP A 360 15.28 -24.18 7.83
CA ASP A 360 16.13 -24.24 9.02
C ASP A 360 15.58 -24.88 10.31
N ARG A 361 15.40 -26.20 10.25
CA ARG A 361 16.08 -27.18 11.12
C ARG A 361 15.98 -28.56 10.47
N ILE A 362 17.09 -29.30 10.43
CA ILE A 362 17.17 -30.65 9.88
C ILE A 362 16.19 -31.53 10.65
N ILE A 363 15.07 -31.87 10.01
CA ILE A 363 14.32 -33.07 10.35
C ILE A 363 14.50 -33.99 9.13
N THR A 364 15.37 -34.98 9.29
CA THR A 364 15.49 -36.07 8.32
C THR A 364 14.19 -36.85 8.35
N LEU A 365 13.28 -36.56 7.42
CA LEU A 365 12.11 -37.39 7.16
C LEU A 365 12.24 -37.96 5.76
N SER A 366 12.48 -39.27 5.71
CA SER A 366 12.37 -40.06 4.49
C SER A 366 10.94 -40.01 3.97
N THR A 367 10.80 -39.88 2.66
CA THR A 367 9.58 -40.01 1.82
C THR A 367 8.83 -38.73 1.45
N THR A 368 8.51 -38.68 0.16
CA THR A 368 8.01 -37.56 -0.63
C THR A 368 6.52 -37.32 -0.40
N ALA A 369 6.10 -36.12 0.03
CA ALA A 369 4.69 -35.76 0.13
C ALA A 369 4.12 -35.32 -1.23
N ARG A 370 2.97 -35.88 -1.63
CA ARG A 370 2.19 -35.45 -2.82
C ARG A 370 0.96 -34.65 -2.34
N CYS A 371 0.77 -33.47 -2.90
CA CYS A 371 -0.42 -32.64 -2.67
C CYS A 371 -1.45 -32.94 -3.77
N HIS A 372 -2.64 -33.42 -3.44
CA HIS A 372 -3.76 -33.50 -4.38
C HIS A 372 -4.77 -32.38 -4.07
N VAL A 373 -5.06 -31.54 -5.07
CA VAL A 373 -6.13 -30.55 -5.01
C VAL A 373 -7.35 -31.17 -5.68
N VAL A 374 -8.42 -31.39 -4.91
CA VAL A 374 -9.72 -31.84 -5.45
C VAL A 374 -10.68 -30.65 -5.42
N PRO A 375 -11.49 -30.41 -6.48
CA PRO A 375 -12.33 -29.23 -6.54
C PRO A 375 -13.57 -29.42 -5.66
N ARG A 376 -13.47 -28.98 -4.41
CA ARG A 376 -14.49 -28.34 -3.54
C ARG A 376 -14.10 -28.53 -2.06
N SER A 377 -13.53 -27.46 -1.48
CA SER A 377 -13.62 -27.10 -0.05
C SER A 377 -13.15 -28.12 1.02
N GLU A 378 -11.92 -28.63 0.91
CA GLU A 378 -11.18 -29.26 2.02
C GLU A 378 -9.67 -29.01 1.84
N ILE A 379 -8.96 -28.59 2.90
CA ILE A 379 -7.49 -28.61 2.93
C ILE A 379 -7.06 -29.72 3.87
N VAL A 380 -6.44 -30.76 3.31
CA VAL A 380 -5.90 -31.89 4.07
C VAL A 380 -4.37 -31.81 4.09
N ILE A 381 -3.79 -31.78 5.28
CA ILE A 381 -2.34 -31.83 5.49
C ILE A 381 -2.02 -33.11 6.27
N ALA A 382 -1.35 -34.05 5.62
CA ALA A 382 -1.00 -35.34 6.21
C ALA A 382 0.42 -35.33 6.79
N PHE A 383 0.56 -35.84 8.01
CA PHE A 383 1.83 -36.06 8.71
C PHE A 383 1.92 -37.53 9.14
N GLY A 384 2.40 -38.40 8.25
CA GLY A 384 2.43 -39.85 8.52
C GLY A 384 1.02 -40.41 8.73
N ALA A 385 0.75 -41.03 9.88
CA ALA A 385 -0.55 -41.59 10.24
C ALA A 385 -1.55 -40.55 10.80
N LEU A 386 -1.14 -39.27 10.91
CA LEU A 386 -1.99 -38.18 11.39
C LEU A 386 -2.50 -37.36 10.20
N GLU A 387 -3.79 -37.07 10.18
CA GLU A 387 -4.42 -36.17 9.20
C GLU A 387 -4.92 -34.91 9.90
N LEU A 388 -4.47 -33.74 9.42
CA LEU A 388 -5.06 -32.45 9.77
C LEU A 388 -6.05 -32.07 8.66
N ARG A 389 -7.34 -31.99 9.00
CA ARG A 389 -8.40 -31.59 8.07
C ARG A 389 -8.93 -30.22 8.47
N ILE A 390 -8.81 -29.26 7.56
CA ILE A 390 -9.28 -27.88 7.77
C ILE A 390 -10.55 -27.69 6.96
N TRP A 391 -11.66 -27.45 7.68
CA TRP A 391 -12.96 -27.13 7.12
C TRP A 391 -13.17 -25.62 7.19
N PRO A 392 -13.46 -24.93 6.08
CA PRO A 392 -13.92 -23.55 6.13
C PRO A 392 -15.40 -23.56 6.53
N THR A 393 -15.72 -23.42 7.81
CA THR A 393 -17.10 -23.17 8.22
C THR A 393 -17.41 -21.69 8.10
N LYS A 394 -18.48 -21.38 7.35
CA LYS A 394 -19.23 -20.14 7.54
C LYS A 394 -19.80 -20.21 8.96
N GLU A 395 -19.61 -19.13 9.72
CA GLU A 395 -20.12 -18.88 11.07
C GLU A 395 -19.24 -19.28 12.28
N PHE A 396 -19.04 -18.25 13.12
CA PHE A 396 -18.68 -18.17 14.55
C PHE A 396 -17.32 -18.68 15.08
N GLY A 397 -16.80 -17.90 16.06
CA GLY A 397 -16.51 -18.34 17.44
C GLY A 397 -15.61 -19.56 17.65
N GLU A 398 -14.57 -19.36 18.47
CA GLU A 398 -13.73 -20.37 19.14
C GLU A 398 -13.18 -21.55 18.32
N LEU A 399 -11.85 -21.63 18.28
CA LEU A 399 -11.09 -22.74 17.74
C LEU A 399 -11.24 -23.97 18.67
N ILE A 400 -12.21 -24.86 18.41
CA ILE A 400 -12.30 -26.15 19.12
C ILE A 400 -11.49 -27.20 18.35
N CYS A 401 -10.32 -27.56 18.85
CA CYS A 401 -9.59 -28.75 18.41
C CYS A 401 -10.19 -30.01 19.06
N SER A 402 -10.89 -30.86 18.31
CA SER A 402 -11.29 -32.19 18.76
C SER A 402 -10.36 -33.27 18.17
N LEU A 403 -9.64 -33.99 19.03
CA LEU A 403 -8.96 -35.23 18.67
C LEU A 403 -9.96 -36.41 18.75
N PRO A 404 -10.08 -37.27 17.73
CA PRO A 404 -10.86 -38.49 17.87
C PRO A 404 -10.02 -39.56 18.58
N ASN A 405 -10.55 -39.99 19.73
CA ASN A 405 -10.34 -41.29 20.38
C ASN A 405 -8.90 -41.81 20.58
N TYR A 406 -8.40 -41.62 21.81
CA TYR A 406 -7.69 -42.69 22.53
C TYR A 406 -8.13 -42.67 24.00
N MET A 407 -8.70 -43.78 24.47
CA MET A 407 -8.84 -44.15 25.89
C MET A 407 -7.97 -45.40 26.11
N PRO A 408 -7.56 -45.75 27.35
CA PRO A 408 -6.91 -44.92 28.37
C PRO A 408 -5.69 -45.65 28.97
N LEU A 409 -4.85 -44.98 29.79
CA LEU A 409 -3.96 -45.66 30.75
C LEU A 409 -3.87 -44.85 32.05
N SER A 410 -4.63 -45.31 33.04
CA SER A 410 -4.38 -45.32 34.49
C SER A 410 -3.64 -44.13 35.13
N ALA A 411 -4.40 -43.25 35.80
CA ALA A 411 -4.04 -42.69 37.12
C ALA A 411 -5.22 -41.86 37.68
N CYS A 412 -6.18 -42.51 38.33
CA CYS A 412 -7.09 -41.87 39.27
C CYS A 412 -7.35 -42.82 40.43
N SER A 413 -6.59 -42.63 41.51
CA SER A 413 -6.89 -43.17 42.82
C SER A 413 -7.95 -42.29 43.50
N GLY A 414 -9.08 -42.92 43.87
CA GLY A 414 -9.91 -42.50 44.99
C GLY A 414 -10.88 -41.34 44.73
N TYR A 415 -12.15 -41.65 44.48
CA TYR A 415 -13.21 -41.34 45.47
C TYR A 415 -14.49 -42.11 45.12
N THR A 416 -15.10 -42.65 46.17
CA THR A 416 -16.29 -43.50 46.19
C THR A 416 -17.58 -42.70 46.04
N GLY A 417 -18.56 -43.23 45.29
CA GLY A 417 -19.92 -42.67 45.26
C GLY A 417 -20.91 -43.57 44.51
N THR A 418 -21.63 -44.38 45.27
CA THR A 418 -22.83 -45.20 44.98
C THR A 418 -23.79 -44.62 43.93
N ARG A 419 -24.41 -45.31 42.94
CA ARG A 419 -25.13 -46.62 42.79
C ARG A 419 -26.60 -46.31 42.41
N SER A 420 -27.09 -46.97 41.34
CA SER A 420 -28.50 -47.43 41.10
C SER A 420 -29.54 -46.33 40.79
N THR A 421 -30.51 -46.43 39.89
CA THR A 421 -31.20 -47.42 39.01
C THR A 421 -32.16 -46.56 38.13
N THR A 422 -32.59 -46.87 36.91
CA THR A 422 -33.06 -48.11 36.28
C THR A 422 -33.03 -47.91 34.77
#